data_AF-A0A467QPT1-F1
#
_entry.id   AF-A0A467QPT1-F1
#
_cell.length_a   1.000
_cell.length_b   1.000
_cell.length_c   1.000
_cell.angle_alpha   90.00
_cell.angle_beta   90.00
_cell.angle_gamma   90.00
#
_symmetry.space_group_name_H-M   'P 1'
#
loop_
_entity.id
_entity.type
_entity.pdbx_description
1 polymer ?
#
loop_
_entity_poly.entity_id
_entity_poly.type
_entity_poly.pdbx_seq_one_letter_code
_entity_poly.pdbx_strand_id
1 'polypeptide(L)'
;MNNNDENILELAYKTVCEFEQSNYEEIFKDENNQVVYQLNKSMFLELENLNENEVDEKMFEPLKYPSYRKLFNAKYSDIFRRNIRAIKPELLKNEIGESNLLEVIKSDEKLHQRFLANSKELDLDNDGVVDRIDIDDNRNAVQNVADLNIVGNDTSKEVSRGNKKRDELEL
;
A
#
# COMPACT_ATOMS: atom_id res chain seq x y z
N MET A 1 -7.96 26.53 14.71
CA MET A 1 -8.58 25.21 14.92
C MET A 1 -9.34 25.29 16.22
N ASN A 2 -10.58 24.77 16.25
CA ASN A 2 -11.32 24.69 17.50
C ASN A 2 -10.76 23.54 18.35
N ASN A 3 -10.95 23.58 19.68
CA ASN A 3 -10.49 22.50 20.59
C ASN A 3 -10.98 21.10 20.17
N ASN A 4 -12.11 21.03 19.46
CA ASN A 4 -12.63 19.76 18.95
C ASN A 4 -11.79 19.22 17.78
N ASP A 5 -11.33 20.10 16.88
CA ASP A 5 -10.51 19.72 15.73
C ASP A 5 -9.13 19.22 16.18
N GLU A 6 -8.57 19.85 17.21
CA GLU A 6 -7.29 19.41 17.80
C GLU A 6 -7.40 18.05 18.48
N ASN A 7 -8.52 17.76 19.16
CA ASN A 7 -8.77 16.45 19.76
C ASN A 7 -8.96 15.36 18.70
N ILE A 8 -9.69 15.66 17.61
CA ILE A 8 -9.87 14.72 16.49
C ILE A 8 -8.52 14.42 15.85
N LEU A 9 -7.71 15.45 15.61
CA LEU A 9 -6.39 15.30 15.01
C LEU A 9 -5.45 14.50 15.92
N GLU A 10 -5.47 14.76 17.23
CA GLU A 10 -4.67 14.02 18.20
C GLU A 10 -5.06 12.53 18.26
N LEU A 11 -6.35 12.22 18.18
CA LEU A 11 -6.83 10.84 18.10
C LEU A 11 -6.38 10.16 16.81
N ALA A 12 -6.45 10.85 15.67
CA ALA A 12 -5.97 10.32 14.39
C ALA A 12 -4.47 10.01 14.44
N TYR A 13 -3.65 10.90 15.00
CA TYR A 13 -2.23 10.64 15.21
C TYR A 13 -1.98 9.48 16.18
N LYS A 14 -2.79 9.33 17.23
CA LYS A 14 -2.73 8.17 18.11
C LYS A 14 -2.93 6.87 17.34
N THR A 15 -3.99 6.76 16.55
CA THR A 15 -4.29 5.55 15.77
C THR A 15 -3.17 5.22 14.77
N VAL A 16 -2.59 6.23 14.11
CA VAL A 16 -1.45 6.01 13.21
C VAL A 16 -0.20 5.55 13.96
N CYS A 17 0.07 6.10 15.15
CA CYS A 17 1.20 5.63 15.96
C CYS A 17 1.01 4.18 16.41
N GLU A 18 -0.20 3.80 16.84
CA GLU A 18 -0.53 2.42 17.22
C GLU A 18 -0.44 1.45 16.04
N PHE A 19 -0.79 1.89 14.83
CA PHE A 19 -0.64 1.10 13.61
C PHE A 19 0.83 0.83 13.25
N GLU A 20 1.70 1.83 13.39
CA GLU A 20 3.14 1.71 13.09
C GLU A 20 3.96 1.13 14.24
N GLN A 21 3.34 0.93 15.41
CA GLN A 21 4.00 0.44 16.61
C GLN A 21 4.53 -0.98 16.38
N SER A 22 5.83 -1.19 16.63
CA SER A 22 6.42 -2.52 16.58
C SER A 22 6.04 -3.33 17.82
N ASN A 23 6.09 -4.67 17.74
CA ASN A 23 5.66 -5.54 18.84
C ASN A 23 6.32 -5.15 20.16
N TYR A 24 7.64 -4.95 20.19
CA TYR A 24 8.41 -4.60 21.40
C TYR A 24 8.34 -3.12 21.79
N GLU A 25 7.55 -2.29 21.12
CA GLU A 25 7.32 -0.90 21.51
C GLU A 25 6.08 -0.79 22.40
N GLU A 26 6.08 0.15 23.33
CA GLU A 26 4.93 0.46 24.18
C GLU A 26 4.68 1.96 24.16
N ILE A 27 3.42 2.34 23.89
CA ILE A 27 2.97 3.73 23.86
C ILE A 27 1.80 3.91 24.83
N PHE A 28 1.93 4.83 25.77
CA PHE A 28 0.87 5.12 26.75
C PHE A 28 0.92 6.59 27.21
N LYS A 29 -0.07 7.00 27.99
CA LYS A 29 -0.07 8.33 28.62
C LYS A 29 0.34 8.23 30.09
N ASP A 30 1.21 9.14 30.52
CA ASP A 30 1.56 9.27 31.94
C ASP A 30 0.56 10.13 32.73
N GLU A 31 0.82 10.27 34.03
CA GLU A 31 0.01 11.07 34.97
C GLU A 31 -0.11 12.55 34.57
N ASN A 32 0.85 13.06 33.79
CA ASN A 32 0.86 14.43 33.28
C ASN A 32 0.25 14.54 31.87
N ASN A 33 -0.43 13.49 31.41
CA ASN A 33 -1.04 13.39 30.08
C ASN A 33 -0.01 13.50 28.93
N GLN A 34 1.28 13.26 29.21
CA GLN A 34 2.34 13.18 28.21
C GLN A 34 2.34 11.80 27.57
N VAL A 35 2.68 11.74 26.28
CA VAL A 35 2.83 10.48 25.56
C VAL A 35 4.20 9.90 25.87
N VAL A 36 4.23 8.72 26.44
CA VAL A 36 5.46 7.96 26.74
C VAL A 36 5.64 6.89 25.67
N TYR A 37 6.83 6.84 25.11
CA TYR A 37 7.31 5.78 24.22
C TYR A 37 8.44 5.04 24.93
N GLN A 38 8.34 3.73 25.03
CA GLN A 38 9.41 2.90 25.59
C GLN A 38 9.52 1.59 24.84
N LEU A 39 10.67 0.93 24.97
CA LEU A 39 10.88 -0.42 24.45
C LEU A 39 10.69 -1.43 25.58
N ASN A 40 9.90 -2.47 25.33
CA ASN A 40 9.78 -3.60 26.22
C ASN A 40 11.05 -4.46 26.11
N LYS A 41 11.95 -4.31 27.09
CA LYS A 41 13.25 -5.01 27.13
C LYS A 41 13.08 -6.52 27.02
N SER A 42 12.18 -7.10 27.81
CA SER A 42 11.99 -8.55 27.85
C SER A 42 11.56 -9.09 26.48
N MET A 43 10.60 -8.43 25.83
CA MET A 43 10.11 -8.89 24.53
C MET A 43 11.10 -8.64 23.40
N PHE A 44 11.89 -7.56 23.46
CA PHE A 44 12.99 -7.32 22.52
C PHE A 44 14.04 -8.42 22.60
N LEU A 45 14.49 -8.77 23.80
CA LEU A 45 15.50 -9.82 24.01
C LEU A 45 14.99 -11.19 23.54
N GLU A 46 13.73 -11.51 23.81
CA GLU A 46 13.10 -12.76 23.37
C GLU A 46 13.02 -12.87 21.85
N LEU A 47 12.55 -11.81 21.17
CA LEU A 47 12.36 -11.81 19.72
C LEU A 47 13.70 -11.82 18.96
N GLU A 48 14.70 -11.10 19.46
CA GLU A 48 16.03 -11.01 18.84
C GLU A 48 17.00 -12.12 19.30
N ASN A 49 16.56 -12.97 20.24
CA ASN A 49 17.36 -14.05 20.83
C ASN A 49 18.71 -13.55 21.40
N LEU A 50 18.64 -12.46 22.17
CA LEU A 50 19.78 -11.79 22.81
C LEU A 50 19.74 -11.95 24.33
N ASN A 51 20.91 -11.92 24.97
CA ASN A 51 21.03 -11.85 26.42
C ASN A 51 21.11 -10.40 26.91
N GLU A 52 20.81 -10.19 28.19
CA GLU A 52 20.81 -8.84 28.79
C GLU A 52 22.14 -8.10 28.69
N ASN A 53 23.26 -8.84 28.67
CA ASN A 53 24.60 -8.26 28.61
C ASN A 53 25.00 -7.80 27.19
N GLU A 54 24.18 -8.10 26.18
CA GLU A 54 24.45 -7.81 24.76
C GLU A 54 23.79 -6.52 24.28
N VAL A 55 23.01 -5.86 25.13
CA VAL A 55 22.24 -4.66 24.79
C VAL A 55 22.63 -3.47 25.66
N ASP A 56 22.60 -2.26 25.08
CA ASP A 56 22.79 -1.02 25.83
C ASP A 56 21.52 -0.68 26.60
N GLU A 57 21.60 -0.61 27.93
CA GLU A 57 20.46 -0.28 28.79
C GLU A 57 19.82 1.07 28.45
N LYS A 58 20.61 2.02 27.95
CA LYS A 58 20.12 3.35 27.56
C LYS A 58 19.11 3.30 26.43
N MET A 59 19.11 2.23 25.62
CA MET A 59 18.16 2.04 24.54
C MET A 59 16.72 1.85 25.06
N PHE A 60 16.56 1.37 26.29
CA PHE A 60 15.25 1.11 26.91
C PHE A 60 14.74 2.26 27.78
N GLU A 61 15.47 3.38 27.84
CA GLU A 61 15.01 4.56 28.56
C GLU A 61 13.74 5.14 27.91
N PRO A 62 12.69 5.42 28.70
CA PRO A 62 11.43 5.94 28.17
C PRO A 62 11.61 7.37 27.65
N LEU A 63 11.08 7.64 26.46
CA LEU A 63 11.04 8.95 25.84
C LEU A 63 9.66 9.57 26.03
N LYS A 64 9.63 10.85 26.41
CA LYS A 64 8.38 11.60 26.60
C LYS A 64 8.15 12.61 25.49
N TYR A 65 6.91 12.66 25.02
CA TYR A 65 6.44 13.58 24.00
C TYR A 65 5.20 14.32 24.50
N PRO A 66 5.04 15.60 24.13
CA PRO A 66 3.89 16.38 24.58
C PRO A 66 2.58 16.00 23.87
N SER A 67 2.65 15.27 22.75
CA SER A 67 1.48 14.81 21.99
C SER A 67 1.80 13.65 21.04
N TYR A 68 0.79 12.91 20.59
CA TYR A 68 0.94 11.85 19.60
C TYR A 68 1.45 12.40 18.26
N ARG A 69 1.03 13.61 17.88
CA ARG A 69 1.60 14.28 16.71
C ARG A 69 3.12 14.46 16.81
N LYS A 70 3.65 14.78 17.99
CA LYS A 70 5.10 14.93 18.17
C LYS A 70 5.82 13.59 18.15
N LEU A 71 5.25 12.55 18.78
CA LEU A 71 5.75 11.18 18.68
C LEU A 71 5.81 10.71 17.22
N PHE A 72 4.70 10.84 16.48
CA PHE A 72 4.61 10.48 15.06
C PHE A 72 5.72 11.13 14.24
N ASN A 73 5.90 12.44 14.36
CA ASN A 73 6.92 13.16 13.60
C ASN A 73 8.33 12.68 13.92
N ALA A 74 8.61 12.36 15.18
CA ALA A 74 9.94 11.93 15.63
C ALA A 74 10.28 10.48 15.27
N LYS A 75 9.30 9.57 15.29
CA LYS A 75 9.54 8.12 15.18
C LYS A 75 8.96 7.48 13.93
N TYR A 76 7.74 7.84 13.55
CA TYR A 76 6.95 7.07 12.58
C TYR A 76 6.78 7.76 11.23
N SER A 77 7.01 9.07 11.12
CA SER A 77 6.69 9.84 9.91
C SER A 77 7.35 9.30 8.65
N ASP A 78 8.61 8.88 8.72
CA ASP A 78 9.33 8.33 7.57
C ASP A 78 8.95 6.88 7.24
N ILE A 79 8.58 6.08 8.26
CA ILE A 79 8.08 4.71 8.06
C ILE A 79 6.69 4.79 7.42
N PHE A 80 5.78 5.58 8.00
CA PHE A 80 4.43 5.79 7.49
C PHE A 80 4.42 6.32 6.06
N ARG A 81 5.34 7.25 5.72
CA ARG A 81 5.53 7.74 4.34
C ARG A 81 5.96 6.65 3.36
N ARG A 82 6.71 5.66 3.80
CA ARG A 82 7.10 4.50 2.98
C ARG A 82 5.93 3.52 2.86
N ASN A 83 5.20 3.29 3.96
CA ASN A 83 4.03 2.41 3.98
C ASN A 83 2.90 2.93 3.09
N ILE A 84 2.63 4.24 3.08
CA ILE A 84 1.66 4.84 2.14
C ILE A 84 2.01 4.54 0.68
N ARG A 85 3.30 4.45 0.33
CA ARG A 85 3.75 4.09 -1.02
C ARG A 85 3.63 2.59 -1.30
N ALA A 86 3.96 1.76 -0.33
CA ALA A 86 4.03 0.31 -0.53
C ALA A 86 2.68 -0.39 -0.39
N ILE A 87 1.79 0.14 0.45
CA ILE A 87 0.51 -0.46 0.80
C ILE A 87 -0.60 0.20 -0.01
N LYS A 88 -1.52 -0.61 -0.53
CA LYS A 88 -2.71 -0.12 -1.23
C LYS A 88 -3.53 0.82 -0.32
N PRO A 89 -3.96 1.99 -0.81
CA PRO A 89 -4.73 2.94 -0.02
C PRO A 89 -5.97 2.33 0.65
N GLU A 90 -6.65 1.39 0.01
CA GLU A 90 -7.83 0.72 0.57
C GLU A 90 -7.51 -0.09 1.82
N LEU A 91 -6.36 -0.76 1.85
CA LEU A 91 -5.93 -1.52 3.03
C LEU A 91 -5.62 -0.59 4.20
N LEU A 92 -4.92 0.52 3.94
CA LEU A 92 -4.66 1.54 4.97
C LEU A 92 -5.95 2.15 5.52
N LYS A 93 -6.95 2.38 4.67
CA LYS A 93 -8.27 2.85 5.10
C LYS A 93 -8.98 1.84 6.00
N ASN A 94 -8.85 0.54 5.72
CA ASN A 94 -9.47 -0.51 6.54
C ASN A 94 -8.79 -0.65 7.91
N GLU A 95 -7.46 -0.58 7.97
CA GLU A 95 -6.69 -0.76 9.21
C GLU A 95 -6.76 0.47 10.14
N ILE A 96 -6.53 1.66 9.60
CA ILE A 96 -6.38 2.91 10.39
C ILE A 96 -7.72 3.68 10.47
N GLY A 97 -8.65 3.38 9.56
CA GLY A 97 -9.87 4.14 9.36
C GLY A 97 -9.66 5.31 8.39
N GLU A 98 -10.56 5.45 7.41
CA GLU A 98 -10.48 6.49 6.38
C GLU A 98 -10.42 7.91 6.97
N SER A 99 -11.21 8.19 8.02
CA SER A 99 -11.21 9.49 8.67
C SER A 99 -9.85 9.84 9.28
N ASN A 100 -9.24 8.90 10.01
CA ASN A 100 -7.96 9.14 10.70
C ASN A 100 -6.83 9.33 9.69
N LEU A 101 -6.81 8.50 8.65
CA LEU A 101 -5.85 8.60 7.56
C LEU A 101 -5.95 9.96 6.87
N LEU A 102 -7.16 10.40 6.51
CA LEU A 102 -7.37 11.68 5.84
C LEU A 102 -6.99 12.86 6.73
N GLU A 103 -7.28 12.84 8.03
CA GLU A 103 -6.92 13.94 8.93
C GLU A 103 -5.39 14.08 9.09
N VAL A 104 -4.67 12.97 9.23
CA VAL A 104 -3.20 12.99 9.29
C VAL A 104 -2.61 13.49 7.96
N ILE A 105 -3.11 12.99 6.82
CA ILE A 105 -2.66 13.39 5.48
C ILE A 105 -2.92 14.87 5.22
N LYS A 106 -4.12 15.39 5.53
CA LYS A 106 -4.44 16.82 5.36
C LYS A 106 -3.52 17.72 6.19
N SER A 107 -3.10 17.25 7.37
CA SER A 107 -2.27 18.02 8.30
C SER A 107 -0.77 18.04 7.95
N ASP A 108 -0.31 17.15 7.05
CA ASP A 108 1.08 17.09 6.57
C ASP A 108 1.11 17.16 5.03
N GLU A 109 1.54 18.31 4.52
CA GLU A 109 1.64 18.58 3.08
C GLU A 109 2.49 17.54 2.32
N LYS A 110 3.55 17.01 2.95
CA LYS A 110 4.40 15.99 2.31
C LYS A 110 3.67 14.65 2.22
N LEU A 111 2.85 14.30 3.20
CA LEU A 111 1.98 13.12 3.14
C LEU A 111 0.89 13.31 2.09
N HIS A 112 0.28 14.50 2.04
CA HIS A 112 -0.75 14.84 1.07
C HIS A 112 -0.29 14.67 -0.38
N GLN A 113 0.83 15.28 -0.75
CA GLN A 113 1.37 15.17 -2.12
C GLN A 113 1.69 13.72 -2.50
N ARG A 114 2.19 12.93 -1.55
CA ARG A 114 2.53 11.52 -1.78
C ARG A 114 1.29 10.64 -1.93
N PHE A 115 0.28 10.85 -1.10
CA PHE A 115 -0.96 10.09 -1.18
C PHE A 115 -1.67 10.33 -2.52
N LEU A 116 -1.73 11.58 -2.97
CA LEU A 116 -2.29 11.92 -4.28
C LEU A 116 -1.52 11.31 -5.46
N ALA A 117 -0.19 11.19 -5.36
CA ALA A 117 0.60 10.56 -6.41
C ALA A 117 0.22 9.08 -6.59
N ASN A 118 0.04 8.33 -5.50
CA ASN A 118 -0.37 6.93 -5.57
C ASN A 118 -1.80 6.77 -6.11
N SER A 119 -2.73 7.65 -5.71
CA SER A 119 -4.08 7.63 -6.28
C SER A 119 -4.09 7.93 -7.78
N LYS A 120 -3.19 8.80 -8.26
CA LYS A 120 -3.05 9.10 -9.70
C LYS A 120 -2.38 7.97 -10.49
N GLU A 121 -1.43 7.23 -9.91
CA GLU A 121 -0.82 6.07 -10.55
C GLU A 121 -1.83 4.92 -10.77
N LEU A 122 -2.85 4.81 -9.91
CA LEU A 122 -4.01 3.90 -10.04
C LEU A 122 -5.10 4.39 -11.00
N ASP A 123 -5.10 5.68 -11.36
CA ASP A 123 -6.02 6.23 -12.36
C ASP A 123 -5.39 6.21 -13.77
N LEU A 124 -4.07 5.97 -13.86
CA LEU A 124 -3.28 5.92 -15.11
C LEU A 124 -3.25 4.54 -15.79
N ASP A 125 -3.83 3.52 -15.17
CA ASP A 125 -4.14 2.22 -15.78
C ASP A 125 -5.65 2.02 -15.98
N ASN A 126 -6.47 3.03 -15.65
CA ASN A 126 -7.92 3.01 -15.82
C ASN A 126 -8.39 4.25 -16.61
N ASP A 127 -7.83 4.41 -17.80
CA ASP A 127 -8.08 5.48 -18.77
C ASP A 127 -9.54 5.53 -19.28
N GLY A 128 -10.43 4.65 -18.81
CA GLY A 128 -11.82 4.59 -19.25
C GLY A 128 -11.98 4.38 -20.77
N VAL A 129 -10.89 4.05 -21.46
CA VAL A 129 -10.93 3.55 -22.82
C VAL A 129 -11.11 2.05 -22.65
N VAL A 130 -12.35 1.59 -22.79
CA VAL A 130 -12.60 0.18 -23.15
C VAL A 130 -11.59 -0.13 -24.25
N ASP A 131 -10.77 -1.18 -24.07
CA ASP A 131 -10.02 -1.77 -25.17
C ASP A 131 -11.02 -2.00 -26.31
N ARG A 132 -11.07 -1.04 -27.24
CA ARG A 132 -11.81 -1.19 -28.46
C ARG A 132 -10.97 -2.20 -29.20
N ILE A 133 -11.38 -3.46 -29.10
CA ILE A 133 -11.19 -4.40 -30.18
C ILE A 133 -11.68 -3.64 -31.40
N ASP A 134 -10.75 -3.14 -32.22
CA ASP A 134 -11.11 -2.49 -33.45
C ASP A 134 -11.87 -3.54 -34.25
N ILE A 135 -13.18 -3.35 -34.38
CA ILE A 135 -14.05 -4.27 -35.12
C ILE A 135 -13.63 -4.28 -36.61
N ASP A 136 -12.82 -3.31 -37.05
CA ASP A 136 -12.23 -3.30 -38.38
C ASP A 136 -10.99 -4.20 -38.55
N ASP A 137 -10.30 -4.61 -37.47
CA ASP A 137 -9.20 -5.61 -37.54
C ASP A 137 -9.71 -7.05 -37.74
N ASN A 138 -11.02 -7.26 -37.58
CA ASN A 138 -11.71 -8.50 -37.94
C ASN A 138 -12.40 -8.44 -39.30
N ARG A 139 -11.96 -7.57 -40.22
CA ARG A 139 -12.31 -7.74 -41.64
C ARG A 139 -11.43 -8.80 -42.32
N ASN A 140 -11.53 -10.04 -41.85
CA ASN A 140 -11.52 -11.13 -42.81
C ASN A 140 -12.90 -11.12 -43.48
N ALA A 141 -12.98 -10.31 -44.52
CA ALA A 141 -14.13 -10.17 -45.38
C ALA A 141 -14.47 -11.54 -46.00
N VAL A 142 -15.57 -12.14 -45.59
CA VAL A 142 -16.23 -13.17 -46.39
C VAL A 142 -16.82 -12.46 -47.60
N GLN A 143 -16.03 -12.33 -48.66
CA GLN A 143 -16.44 -11.80 -49.97
C GLN A 143 -17.07 -12.93 -50.79
N ASN A 144 -18.29 -13.37 -50.44
CA ASN A 144 -19.33 -13.95 -51.31
C ASN A 144 -20.16 -15.02 -50.63
N VAL A 145 -21.41 -15.15 -51.09
CA VAL A 145 -22.43 -16.13 -50.67
C VAL A 145 -22.02 -17.59 -50.95
N ALA A 146 -20.89 -17.82 -51.64
CA ALA A 146 -20.37 -19.16 -51.95
C ALA A 146 -19.62 -19.83 -50.78
N ASP A 147 -19.10 -19.06 -49.82
CA ASP A 147 -18.27 -19.60 -48.73
C ASP A 147 -19.08 -20.11 -47.52
N LEU A 148 -20.38 -19.86 -47.48
CA LEU A 148 -21.28 -20.34 -46.42
C LEU A 148 -21.42 -21.87 -46.37
N ASN A 149 -21.04 -22.58 -47.44
CA ASN A 149 -21.11 -24.05 -47.51
C ASN A 149 -19.87 -24.76 -46.93
N ILE A 150 -18.83 -24.04 -46.51
CA ILE A 150 -17.59 -24.63 -45.97
C ILE A 150 -17.56 -24.59 -44.42
N VAL A 151 -18.60 -24.10 -43.76
CA VAL A 151 -18.73 -24.27 -42.30
C VAL A 151 -19.34 -25.65 -42.03
N GLY A 152 -18.59 -26.67 -42.46
CA GLY A 152 -18.77 -28.05 -42.03
C GLY A 152 -18.53 -28.11 -40.53
N ASN A 153 -19.59 -28.50 -39.83
CA ASN A 153 -19.62 -28.75 -38.41
C ASN A 153 -18.67 -29.92 -38.07
N ASP A 154 -17.41 -29.64 -37.72
CA ASP A 154 -16.48 -30.66 -37.24
C ASP A 154 -15.82 -30.23 -35.93
N THR A 155 -16.52 -30.53 -34.84
CA THR A 155 -15.93 -30.76 -33.53
C THR A 155 -15.02 -31.98 -33.61
N SER A 156 -13.69 -31.84 -33.45
CA SER A 156 -12.86 -32.82 -32.71
C SER A 156 -11.38 -32.43 -32.59
N LYS A 157 -10.96 -32.33 -31.32
CA LYS A 157 -9.77 -32.92 -30.68
C LYS A 157 -8.34 -32.63 -31.18
N GLU A 158 -7.54 -32.32 -30.15
CA GLU A 158 -6.17 -32.81 -29.87
C GLU A 158 -4.98 -32.10 -30.53
N VAL A 159 -4.37 -31.26 -29.70
CA VAL A 159 -2.94 -31.22 -29.30
C VAL A 159 -1.94 -31.82 -30.31
N SER A 160 -0.99 -30.99 -30.78
CA SER A 160 0.45 -31.33 -30.71
C SER A 160 1.36 -30.12 -30.94
N ARG A 161 2.25 -29.91 -29.97
CA ARG A 161 3.45 -29.06 -30.05
C ARG A 161 4.37 -29.58 -31.16
N GLY A 162 4.97 -28.68 -31.94
CA GLY A 162 6.02 -29.04 -32.88
C GLY A 162 6.68 -27.84 -33.55
N ASN A 163 7.72 -27.31 -32.92
CA ASN A 163 8.70 -26.41 -33.53
C ASN A 163 9.22 -26.96 -34.88
N LYS A 164 9.39 -26.10 -35.90
CA LYS A 164 10.67 -25.88 -36.60
C LYS A 164 10.57 -24.91 -37.80
N LYS A 165 11.34 -23.83 -37.66
CA LYS A 165 12.27 -23.20 -38.63
C LYS A 165 11.75 -22.70 -39.99
N ARG A 166 11.78 -21.36 -40.11
CA ARG A 166 12.58 -20.56 -41.07
C ARG A 166 13.37 -21.34 -42.12
N ASP A 167 13.17 -20.97 -43.39
CA ASP A 167 14.15 -20.47 -44.39
C ASP A 167 13.33 -20.25 -45.67
N GLU A 168 13.00 -19.02 -46.10
CA GLU A 168 13.80 -18.09 -46.91
C GLU A 168 14.39 -18.65 -48.22
N LEU A 169 14.04 -17.93 -49.30
CA LEU A 169 14.73 -17.71 -50.60
C LEU A 169 14.37 -18.55 -51.85
N GLU A 170 13.96 -17.75 -52.86
CA GLU A 170 14.28 -17.80 -54.31
C GLU A 170 13.83 -19.05 -55.10
N LEU A 171 13.16 -18.97 -56.25
CA LEU A 171 13.28 -18.05 -57.39
C LEU A 171 11.99 -18.11 -58.23
#